data_AF-A0A2G2E298-F1
#
_entry.id   AF-A0A2G2E298-F1
#
_cell.length_a   1.000
_cell.length_b   1.000
_cell.length_c   1.000
_cell.angle_alpha   90.00
_cell.angle_beta   90.00
_cell.angle_gamma   90.00
#
_symmetry.space_group_name_H-M   'P 1'
#
loop_
_entity.id
_entity.type
_entity.pdbx_description
1 polymer ?
#
loop_
_entity_poly.entity_id
_entity_poly.type
_entity_poly.pdbx_seq_one_letter_code
_entity_poly.pdbx_strand_id
1 'polypeptide(L)'
;MAKIKMTNVKINATNGGTIKNYDSIEYDNVEMNFTNNNIEYITDESVAILDKVKNSIDSHEILELIKTLKLAKPEEQEKIIKKSFFSKFIKGLKDVKPIIELLFKYGPTISENH
;
A
#
# COMPACT_ATOMS: atom_id res chain seq x y z
N MET A 1 -6.66 11.49 3.29
CA MET A 1 -7.79 12.25 2.73
C MET A 1 -8.20 11.55 1.45
N ALA A 2 -9.39 10.93 1.43
CA ALA A 2 -9.89 10.23 0.26
C ALA A 2 -10.03 11.23 -0.90
N LYS A 3 -9.56 10.85 -2.09
CA LYS A 3 -9.70 11.67 -3.30
C LYS A 3 -11.10 11.55 -3.88
N ILE A 4 -11.80 10.46 -3.58
CA ILE A 4 -13.16 10.18 -4.06
C ILE A 4 -13.98 9.68 -2.85
N LYS A 5 -15.16 10.25 -2.64
CA LYS A 5 -16.13 9.78 -1.65
C LYS A 5 -17.45 9.47 -2.35
N MET A 6 -17.90 8.23 -2.25
CA MET A 6 -19.17 7.76 -2.78
C MET A 6 -20.12 7.53 -1.61
N THR A 7 -21.19 8.32 -1.55
CA THR A 7 -22.18 8.25 -0.47
C THR A 7 -23.59 8.13 -1.04
N ASN A 8 -24.36 7.12 -0.60
CA ASN A 8 -25.74 6.87 -1.05
C ASN A 8 -25.88 6.68 -2.57
N VAL A 9 -24.95 5.96 -3.20
CA VAL A 9 -24.96 5.72 -4.66
C VAL A 9 -25.33 4.26 -4.95
N LYS A 10 -26.16 4.07 -5.98
CA LYS A 10 -26.39 2.75 -6.58
C LYS A 10 -25.78 2.68 -7.98
N ILE A 11 -24.90 1.72 -8.20
CA ILE A 11 -24.25 1.46 -9.48
C ILE A 11 -24.70 0.10 -10.00
N ASN A 12 -25.31 0.08 -11.19
CA ASN A 12 -25.64 -1.15 -11.90
C ASN A 12 -24.94 -1.14 -13.26
N ALA A 13 -24.09 -2.13 -13.53
CA ALA A 13 -23.38 -2.23 -14.80
C ALA A 13 -23.16 -3.69 -15.23
N THR A 14 -22.93 -3.94 -16.51
CA THR A 14 -22.68 -5.30 -17.01
C THR A 14 -21.35 -5.85 -16.51
N ASN A 15 -20.32 -4.99 -16.49
CA ASN A 15 -18.96 -5.33 -16.09
C ASN A 15 -18.48 -4.34 -15.03
N GLY A 16 -17.77 -4.82 -14.02
CA GLY A 16 -16.97 -4.00 -13.13
C GLY A 16 -15.79 -3.36 -13.85
N GLY A 17 -15.34 -2.21 -13.37
CA GLY A 17 -14.13 -1.54 -13.83
C GLY A 17 -12.92 -1.83 -12.95
N THR A 18 -11.82 -1.13 -13.20
CA THR A 18 -10.60 -1.22 -12.41
C THR A 18 -10.43 0.02 -11.55
N ILE A 19 -10.26 -0.16 -10.24
CA ILE A 19 -10.00 0.94 -9.30
C ILE A 19 -8.54 0.89 -8.87
N LYS A 20 -7.77 1.91 -9.24
CA LYS A 20 -6.38 2.08 -8.82
C LYS A 20 -6.31 2.88 -7.52
N ASN A 21 -5.49 2.43 -6.57
CA ASN A 21 -5.32 3.07 -5.26
C ASN A 21 -6.61 3.13 -4.43
N TYR A 22 -7.15 1.94 -4.09
CA TYR A 22 -8.40 1.77 -3.34
C TYR A 22 -8.50 2.65 -2.08
N ASP A 23 -7.40 2.83 -1.34
CA ASP A 23 -7.35 3.66 -0.13
C ASP A 23 -7.66 5.16 -0.35
N SER A 24 -7.69 5.61 -1.61
CA SER A 24 -8.12 6.96 -1.98
C SER A 24 -9.64 7.07 -2.19
N ILE A 25 -10.40 5.99 -2.01
CA ILE A 25 -11.85 5.96 -2.21
C ILE A 25 -12.55 5.52 -0.94
N GLU A 26 -13.51 6.33 -0.48
CA GLU A 26 -14.37 6.02 0.64
C GLU A 26 -15.77 5.67 0.12
N TYR A 27 -16.32 4.53 0.57
CA TYR A 27 -17.67 4.09 0.25
C TYR A 27 -18.52 4.12 1.52
N ASP A 28 -19.64 4.85 1.47
CA ASP A 28 -20.61 4.91 2.55
C ASP A 28 -22.02 4.69 1.98
N ASN A 29 -22.70 3.65 2.45
CA ASN A 29 -24.00 3.23 1.96
C ASN A 29 -24.08 3.15 0.41
N VAL A 30 -23.18 2.38 -0.20
CA VAL A 30 -23.09 2.20 -1.66
C VAL A 30 -23.52 0.79 -2.05
N GLU A 31 -24.41 0.68 -3.03
CA GLU A 31 -24.83 -0.60 -3.61
C GLU A 31 -24.25 -0.73 -5.02
N MET A 32 -23.47 -1.79 -5.27
CA MET A 32 -22.89 -2.04 -6.58
C MET A 32 -23.28 -3.43 -7.09
N ASN A 33 -23.96 -3.49 -8.24
CA ASN A 33 -24.38 -4.73 -8.86
C ASN A 33 -23.74 -4.87 -10.25
N PHE A 34 -22.96 -5.94 -10.44
CA PHE A 34 -22.34 -6.29 -11.71
C PHE A 34 -22.80 -7.68 -12.16
N THR A 35 -23.13 -7.84 -13.45
CA THR A 35 -23.67 -9.12 -13.95
C THR A 35 -22.61 -10.12 -14.39
N ASN A 36 -21.45 -9.66 -14.86
CA ASN A 36 -20.41 -10.54 -15.41
C ASN A 36 -19.15 -10.61 -14.52
N ASN A 37 -18.40 -9.51 -14.40
CA ASN A 37 -17.20 -9.42 -13.57
C ASN A 37 -17.34 -8.30 -12.54
N ASN A 38 -16.73 -8.49 -11.36
CA ASN A 38 -16.72 -7.50 -10.29
C ASN A 38 -15.65 -6.41 -10.51
N ILE A 39 -15.66 -5.36 -9.68
CA ILE A 39 -14.57 -4.37 -9.67
C ILE A 39 -13.25 -5.05 -9.31
N GLU A 40 -12.23 -4.77 -10.11
CA GLU A 40 -10.86 -5.17 -9.83
C GLU A 40 -10.14 -4.03 -9.12
N TYR A 41 -9.70 -4.29 -7.88
CA TYR A 41 -8.91 -3.32 -7.12
C TYR A 41 -7.43 -3.55 -7.41
N ILE A 42 -6.81 -2.58 -8.10
CA ILE A 42 -5.37 -2.57 -8.33
C ILE A 42 -4.74 -1.62 -7.31
N THR A 43 -4.19 -2.20 -6.26
CA THR A 43 -3.31 -1.46 -5.36
C THR A 43 -1.95 -1.29 -6.04
N ASP A 44 -1.29 -0.14 -5.83
CA ASP A 44 0.10 0.02 -6.23
C ASP A 44 0.91 -1.16 -5.67
N GLU A 45 1.75 -1.78 -6.50
CA GLU A 45 2.56 -2.95 -6.13
C GLU A 45 3.35 -2.69 -4.83
N SER A 46 3.79 -1.44 -4.65
CA SER A 46 4.50 -0.96 -3.46
C SER A 46 3.63 -0.95 -2.20
N VAL A 47 2.34 -0.62 -2.33
CA VAL A 47 1.37 -0.65 -1.24
C VAL A 47 0.98 -2.08 -0.91
N ALA A 48 0.75 -2.92 -1.92
CA ALA A 48 0.46 -4.35 -1.71
C ALA A 48 1.63 -5.07 -1.02
N ILE A 49 2.87 -4.69 -1.33
CA ILE A 49 4.07 -5.18 -0.64
C ILE A 49 4.07 -4.75 0.82
N LEU A 50 3.74 -3.49 1.11
CA LEU A 50 3.72 -2.99 2.49
C LEU A 50 2.63 -3.64 3.34
N ASP A 51 1.46 -3.92 2.77
CA ASP A 51 0.40 -4.62 3.47
C ASP A 51 0.78 -6.08 3.78
N LYS A 52 1.44 -6.77 2.83
CA LYS A 52 2.03 -8.09 3.08
C LYS A 52 3.07 -8.06 4.19
N VAL A 53 3.93 -7.05 4.20
CA VAL A 53 4.97 -6.89 5.24
C VAL A 53 4.35 -6.60 6.60
N LYS A 54 3.37 -5.70 6.68
CA LYS A 54 2.64 -5.39 7.92
C LYS A 54 2.05 -6.65 8.58
N ASN A 55 1.54 -7.57 7.78
CA ASN A 55 0.93 -8.81 8.29
C ASN A 55 1.93 -9.94 8.57
N SER A 56 3.21 -9.77 8.21
CA SER A 56 4.22 -10.85 8.25
C SER A 56 5.45 -10.53 9.10
N ILE A 57 5.65 -9.27 9.51
CA ILE A 57 6.86 -8.79 10.20
C ILE A 57 6.45 -8.00 11.45
N ASP A 58 7.28 -8.09 12.50
CA ASP A 58 7.09 -7.33 13.73
C ASP A 58 7.20 -5.81 13.46
N SER A 59 6.23 -5.07 14.00
CA SER A 59 6.18 -3.61 13.96
C SER A 59 7.49 -2.92 14.41
N HIS A 60 8.23 -3.52 15.34
CA HIS A 60 9.50 -3.00 15.84
C HIS A 60 10.60 -3.03 14.77
N GLU A 61 10.72 -4.13 14.03
CA GLU A 61 11.71 -4.28 12.94
C GLU A 61 11.44 -3.27 11.82
N ILE A 62 10.16 -3.01 11.53
CA ILE A 62 9.73 -1.99 10.56
C ILE A 62 10.17 -0.59 11.02
N LEU A 63 9.99 -0.26 12.29
CA LEU A 63 10.39 1.03 12.85
C LEU A 63 11.92 1.22 12.85
N GLU A 64 12.70 0.19 13.19
CA GLU A 64 14.16 0.25 13.14
C GLU A 64 14.67 0.46 11.71
N LEU A 65 14.06 -0.21 10.73
CA LEU A 65 14.37 0.00 9.32
C LEU A 65 14.05 1.43 8.90
N ILE A 66 12.90 1.98 9.27
CA ILE A 66 12.53 3.37 8.96
C ILE A 66 13.52 4.36 9.58
N LYS A 67 13.94 4.16 10.84
CA LYS A 67 14.96 5.00 11.48
C LYS A 67 16.27 4.96 10.72
N THR A 68 16.71 3.77 10.33
CA THR A 68 17.95 3.57 9.56
C THR A 68 17.87 4.27 8.21
N LEU A 69 16.74 4.16 7.51
CA LEU A 69 16.51 4.82 6.21
C LEU A 69 16.49 6.34 6.33
N LYS A 70 15.93 6.91 7.41
CA LYS A 70 15.90 8.36 7.66
C LYS A 70 17.29 8.95 7.94
N LEU A 71 18.19 8.17 8.53
CA LEU A 71 19.56 8.59 8.82
C LEU A 71 20.52 8.43 7.63
N ALA A 72 20.16 7.57 6.67
CA ALA A 72 20.97 7.29 5.49
C ALA A 72 20.76 8.32 4.38
N LYS A 73 21.79 8.52 3.56
CA LYS A 73 21.69 9.34 2.35
C LYS A 73 20.76 8.67 1.32
N PRO A 74 20.05 9.43 0.46
CA PRO A 74 19.14 8.87 -0.56
C PRO A 74 19.77 7.77 -1.43
N GLU A 75 21.04 7.92 -1.77
CA GLU A 75 21.84 6.98 -2.57
C GLU A 75 22.10 5.64 -1.86
N GLU A 76 21.98 5.61 -0.53
CA GLU A 76 22.22 4.44 0.32
C GLU A 76 20.91 3.76 0.75
N GLN A 77 19.79 4.49 0.75
CA GLN A 77 18.48 3.98 1.16
C GLN A 77 18.04 2.75 0.35
N GLU A 78 18.26 2.75 -0.96
CA GLU A 78 17.97 1.60 -1.82
C GLU A 78 18.78 0.36 -1.44
N LYS A 79 20.06 0.55 -1.11
CA LYS A 79 20.92 -0.56 -0.65
C LYS A 79 20.46 -1.10 0.70
N ILE A 80 20.00 -0.22 1.61
CA ILE A 80 19.52 -0.60 2.93
C ILE A 80 18.25 -1.45 2.81
N ILE A 81 17.25 -1.00 2.05
CA ILE A 81 16.03 -1.78 1.82
C ILE A 81 16.34 -3.14 1.19
N LYS A 82 17.21 -3.17 0.17
CA LYS A 82 17.58 -4.41 -0.54
C LYS A 82 18.40 -5.38 0.32
N LYS A 83 19.04 -4.92 1.39
CA LYS A 83 19.76 -5.78 2.35
C LYS A 83 18.93 -6.14 3.57
N SER A 84 17.82 -5.45 3.81
CA SER A 84 16.94 -5.70 4.95
C SER A 84 16.03 -6.91 4.74
N PHE A 85 15.19 -7.20 5.73
CA PHE A 85 14.13 -8.18 5.63
C PHE A 85 13.12 -7.90 4.50
N PHE A 86 12.99 -6.64 4.03
CA PHE A 86 12.16 -6.28 2.87
C PHE A 86 12.62 -6.94 1.56
N SER A 87 13.89 -7.32 1.45
CA SER A 87 14.50 -7.91 0.24
C SER A 87 13.70 -9.06 -0.36
N LYS A 88 13.04 -9.87 0.48
CA LYS A 88 12.19 -10.99 0.07
C LYS A 88 10.90 -10.55 -0.61
N PHE A 89 10.36 -9.40 -0.23
CA PHE A 89 9.09 -8.86 -0.71
C PHE A 89 9.25 -7.98 -1.95
N ILE A 90 10.41 -7.35 -2.11
CA ILE A 90 10.74 -6.49 -3.26
C ILE A 90 11.49 -7.23 -4.37
N LYS A 91 11.58 -8.57 -4.27
CA LYS A 91 12.32 -9.39 -5.23
C LYS A 91 11.57 -9.38 -6.57
N GLY A 92 12.07 -8.60 -7.52
CA GLY A 92 11.44 -8.39 -8.84
C GLY A 92 10.96 -6.96 -9.07
N LEU A 93 10.96 -6.12 -8.03
CA LEU A 93 10.61 -4.71 -8.14
C LEU A 93 11.70 -3.94 -8.89
N LYS A 94 11.33 -3.22 -9.94
CA LYS A 94 12.27 -2.42 -10.75
C LYS A 94 12.78 -1.18 -10.00
N ASP A 95 11.95 -0.57 -9.17
CA ASP A 95 12.28 0.62 -8.38
C ASP A 95 11.71 0.48 -6.98
N VAL A 96 12.55 0.69 -5.96
CA VAL A 96 12.17 0.61 -4.54
C VAL A 96 11.89 1.96 -3.91
N LYS A 97 12.11 3.07 -4.63
CA LYS A 97 11.82 4.43 -4.13
C LYS A 97 10.38 4.60 -3.66
N PRO A 98 9.34 4.12 -4.39
CA PRO A 98 7.96 4.25 -3.92
C PRO A 98 7.73 3.56 -2.57
N ILE A 99 8.40 2.43 -2.32
CA ILE A 99 8.32 1.73 -1.03
C ILE A 99 8.98 2.56 0.08
N ILE A 100 10.13 3.18 -0.18
CA ILE A 100 10.83 4.04 0.79
C ILE A 100 9.93 5.23 1.16
N GLU A 101 9.33 5.88 0.17
CA GLU A 101 8.42 7.00 0.39
C GLU A 101 7.18 6.59 1.21
N LEU A 102 6.60 5.44 0.89
CA LEU A 102 5.46 4.91 1.62
C LEU A 102 5.83 4.49 3.05
N LEU A 103 7.04 3.93 3.28
CA LEU A 103 7.55 3.63 4.62
C LEU A 103 7.74 4.90 5.45
N PHE A 104 8.23 5.98 4.86
CA PHE A 104 8.33 7.26 5.56
C PHE A 104 6.97 7.87 5.88
N LYS A 105 5.99 7.68 4.98
CA LYS A 105 4.66 8.26 5.12
C LYS A 105 3.76 7.49 6.08
N TYR A 106 3.77 6.15 6.02
CA TYR A 106 2.83 5.29 6.73
C TYR A 106 3.46 4.36 7.77
N GLY A 107 4.80 4.32 7.83
CA GLY A 107 5.55 3.55 8.82
C GLY A 107 5.09 3.70 10.28
N PRO A 108 4.77 4.93 10.76
CA PRO A 108 4.25 5.13 12.10
C PRO A 108 2.87 4.49 12.33
N THR A 109 1.95 4.61 11.37
CA THR A 109 0.60 4.00 11.44
C THR A 109 0.60 2.48 11.29
N ILE A 110 1.68 1.89 10.74
CA ILE A 110 1.87 0.44 10.72
C ILE A 110 2.16 -0.08 12.14
N SER A 111 2.71 0.77 13.04
CA SER A 111 3.11 0.40 14.41
C SER A 111 2.04 0.53 15.49
N GLU A 112 0.92 1.21 15.20
CA GLU A 112 -0.12 1.53 16.20
C GLU A 112 -1.27 0.49 16.27
N ASN A 113 -1.28 -0.53 15.41
CA ASN A 113 -2.34 -1.55 15.36
C ASN A 113 -2.03 -2.81 16.19
N HIS A 114 -1.33 -2.68 17.32
CA HIS A 114 -1.07 -3.78 18.25
C HIS A 114 -1.86 -3.65 19.55
#